data_AF-A0A532C6Q6-F1
#
_entry.id   AF-A0A532C6Q6-F1
#
_cell.length_a   1.000
_cell.length_b   1.000
_cell.length_c   1.000
_cell.angle_alpha   90.00
_cell.angle_beta   90.00
_cell.angle_gamma   90.00
#
_symmetry.space_group_name_H-M   'P 1'
#
loop_
_entity.id
_entity.type
_entity.pdbx_description
1 polymer ?
#
loop_
_entity_poly.entity_id
_entity_poly.type
_entity_poly.pdbx_seq_one_letter_code
_entity_poly.pdbx_strand_id
1 'polypeptide(L)'
;MDTEGIITRCNQAGEQLLGLPREQIVGCSLVACLKDAQLDGDVYPLTTRQGAAVSLSQRALHTSEGRHAGRVLLIQDVTAVRELEDRLQRRNRLAAMGEMVGRIAHEIRNPLGSIELFASMLRRDLYGLPSLRGYAEHISSSVHMMNRLLTNLLLYTKPDCSHGEWHETEGLMVEALTLAAHAVAQTKIDIRLDVNPHASRMWCDAGQMKQVLLNLILNSIHAMSGGGTLTLSATLTEEQTPGRGAFRL
;
A
#
# COMPACT_ATOMS: atom_id res chain seq x y z
N MET A 1 6.23 16.43 39.63
CA MET A 1 4.97 17.01 40.15
C MET A 1 4.97 16.86 41.66
N ASP A 2 4.38 17.83 42.35
CA ASP A 2 4.15 17.73 43.79
C ASP A 2 2.99 16.77 44.12
N THR A 3 2.58 16.75 45.39
CA THR A 3 1.49 15.92 45.89
C THR A 3 0.11 16.36 45.42
N GLU A 4 -0.05 17.61 44.99
CA GLU A 4 -1.30 18.18 44.47
C GLU A 4 -1.45 18.01 42.95
N GLY A 5 -0.42 17.49 42.28
CA GLY A 5 -0.43 17.24 40.85
C GLY A 5 0.00 18.44 40.01
N ILE A 6 0.67 19.42 40.62
CA ILE A 6 1.22 20.59 39.93
C ILE A 6 2.63 20.26 39.43
N ILE A 7 2.93 20.65 38.19
CA ILE A 7 4.24 20.42 37.59
C ILE A 7 5.25 21.39 38.20
N THR A 8 6.18 20.88 38.99
CA THR A 8 7.23 21.69 39.64
C THR A 8 8.51 21.79 38.82
N ARG A 9 8.76 20.81 37.94
CA ARG A 9 9.94 20.75 37.06
C ARG A 9 9.59 20.07 35.75
N CYS A 10 10.18 20.56 34.67
CA CYS A 10 10.13 20.01 33.32
C CYS A 10 11.54 20.13 32.71
N ASN A 11 11.95 19.14 31.92
CA ASN A 11 13.19 19.20 31.14
C ASN A 11 12.88 19.65 29.70
N GLN A 12 13.93 19.95 28.94
CA GLN A 12 13.80 20.42 27.55
C GLN A 12 13.02 19.43 26.65
N ALA A 13 13.20 18.12 26.84
CA ALA A 13 12.46 17.11 26.09
C ALA A 13 10.94 17.17 26.37
N GLY A 14 10.55 17.46 27.62
CA GLY A 14 9.14 17.67 27.97
C GLY A 14 8.54 18.91 27.32
N GLU A 15 9.31 20.00 27.18
CA GLU A 15 8.88 21.22 26.47
C GLU A 15 8.65 20.93 24.98
N GLN A 16 9.56 20.19 24.35
CA GLN A 16 9.46 19.81 22.93
C GLN A 16 8.24 18.92 22.67
N LEU A 17 8.03 17.87 23.47
CA LEU A 17 6.93 16.92 23.28
C LEU A 17 5.55 17.54 23.55
N LEU A 18 5.47 18.43 24.54
CA LEU A 18 4.22 19.13 24.87
C LEU A 18 3.97 20.35 23.96
N GLY A 19 5.00 20.83 23.26
CA GLY A 19 4.92 22.02 22.41
C GLY A 19 4.64 23.32 23.19
N LEU A 20 5.00 23.35 24.46
CA LEU A 20 4.79 24.49 25.37
C LEU A 20 6.12 24.87 26.03
N PRO A 21 6.41 26.17 26.22
CA PRO A 21 7.61 26.59 26.93
C PRO A 21 7.50 26.25 28.43
N ARG A 22 8.64 26.02 29.09
CA ARG A 22 8.70 25.67 30.52
C ARG A 22 7.85 26.55 31.42
N GLU A 23 7.80 27.85 31.15
CA GLU A 23 7.07 28.85 31.95
C GLU A 23 5.56 28.62 31.94
N GLN A 24 5.02 28.03 30.88
CA GLN A 24 3.61 27.66 30.75
C GLN A 24 3.33 26.26 31.28
N ILE A 25 4.36 25.43 31.45
CA ILE A 25 4.24 24.06 31.97
C ILE A 25 4.36 24.05 33.50
N VAL A 26 5.37 24.73 34.04
CA VAL A 26 5.64 24.76 35.49
C VAL A 26 4.57 25.59 36.19
N GLY A 27 4.03 25.07 37.30
CA GLY A 27 2.93 25.70 38.03
C GLY A 27 1.54 25.35 37.50
N CYS A 28 1.46 24.61 36.37
CA CYS A 28 0.20 24.13 35.82
C CYS A 28 -0.09 22.68 36.21
N SER A 29 -1.38 22.32 36.22
CA SER A 29 -1.81 20.92 36.33
C SER A 29 -1.52 20.17 35.02
N LEU A 30 -1.05 18.93 35.13
CA LEU A 30 -0.79 18.05 33.97
C LEU A 30 -2.03 17.91 33.06
N VAL A 31 -3.22 17.82 33.65
CA VAL A 31 -4.48 17.71 32.91
C VAL A 31 -4.75 18.97 32.08
N ALA A 32 -4.36 20.14 32.59
CA ALA A 32 -4.48 21.40 31.85
C ALA A 32 -3.54 21.46 30.64
N CYS A 33 -2.31 20.95 30.79
CA CYS A 33 -1.34 20.86 29.69
C CYS A 33 -1.75 19.82 28.62
N LEU A 34 -2.54 18.82 29.01
CA LEU A 34 -3.05 17.74 28.15
C LEU A 34 -4.51 17.95 27.72
N LYS A 35 -5.07 19.17 27.85
CA LYS A 35 -6.50 19.45 27.60
C LYS A 35 -7.03 19.03 26.22
N ASP A 36 -6.15 18.97 25.21
CA ASP A 36 -6.49 18.54 23.85
C ASP A 36 -6.05 17.09 23.55
N ALA A 37 -5.46 16.40 24.52
CA ALA A 37 -5.06 15.01 24.36
C ALA A 37 -6.29 14.11 24.53
N GLN A 38 -6.82 13.59 23.42
CA GLN A 38 -7.87 12.59 23.44
C GLN A 38 -7.30 11.24 23.90
N LEU A 39 -7.96 10.63 24.88
CA LEU A 39 -7.80 9.22 25.20
C LEU A 39 -8.59 8.43 24.16
N ASP A 40 -7.89 7.77 23.25
CA ASP A 40 -8.50 6.82 22.33
C ASP A 40 -8.43 5.42 22.96
N GLY A 41 -9.44 5.09 23.77
CA GLY A 41 -9.73 3.74 24.27
C GLY A 41 -8.69 3.07 25.20
N ASP A 42 -9.15 2.70 26.40
CA ASP A 42 -8.69 1.59 27.27
C ASP A 42 -7.19 1.18 27.30
N VAL A 43 -6.25 2.15 27.33
CA VAL A 43 -4.79 2.00 27.52
C VAL A 43 -3.98 1.97 26.22
N TYR A 44 -3.79 3.12 25.57
CA TYR A 44 -2.80 3.36 24.49
C TYR A 44 -2.39 4.87 24.44
N PRO A 45 -1.26 5.26 23.79
CA PRO A 45 -0.60 6.55 23.99
C PRO A 45 -1.44 7.75 23.56
N LEU A 46 -1.28 8.86 24.29
CA LEU A 46 -1.94 10.14 24.05
C LEU A 46 -1.41 10.79 22.79
N THR A 47 -2.28 11.48 22.05
CA THR A 47 -1.84 12.33 20.94
C THR A 47 -1.62 13.74 21.46
N THR A 48 -0.42 14.29 21.29
CA THR A 48 -0.10 15.66 21.69
C THR A 48 -0.72 16.66 20.71
N ARG A 49 -0.73 17.96 21.06
CA ARG A 49 -1.13 19.05 20.14
C ARG A 49 -0.35 19.07 18.83
N GLN A 50 0.85 18.50 18.81
CA GLN A 50 1.70 18.43 17.62
C GLN A 50 1.46 17.17 16.79
N GLY A 51 0.51 16.30 17.19
CA GLY A 51 0.18 15.06 16.50
C GLY A 51 1.09 13.88 16.84
N ALA A 52 2.03 14.03 17.77
CA ALA A 52 2.90 12.93 18.21
C ALA A 52 2.14 11.98 19.15
N ALA A 53 2.36 10.67 18.99
CA ALA A 53 1.85 9.68 19.93
C ALA A 53 2.82 9.52 21.10
N VAL A 54 2.36 9.76 22.32
CA VAL A 54 3.18 9.72 23.53
C VAL A 54 2.65 8.76 24.59
N SER A 55 3.52 7.92 25.12
CA SER A 55 3.21 7.06 26.26
C SER A 55 3.53 7.79 27.56
N LEU A 56 2.61 7.72 28.53
CA LEU A 56 2.78 8.30 29.86
C LEU A 56 2.98 7.21 30.90
N SER A 57 4.04 7.32 31.69
CA SER A 57 4.21 6.52 32.90
C SER A 57 4.53 7.41 34.09
N GLN A 58 4.01 7.05 35.26
CA GLN A 58 4.22 7.80 36.50
C GLN A 58 4.84 6.91 37.58
N ARG A 59 5.79 7.46 38.34
CA ARG A 59 6.32 6.84 39.56
C ARG A 59 6.23 7.80 40.73
N ALA A 60 5.82 7.27 41.88
CA ALA A 60 5.85 8.02 43.14
C ALA A 60 7.30 8.33 43.55
N LEU A 61 7.50 9.54 44.06
CA LEU A 61 8.74 9.96 44.71
C LEU A 61 8.54 9.90 46.21
N HIS A 62 9.49 9.27 46.89
CA HIS A 62 9.56 9.25 48.35
C HIS A 62 10.81 10.00 48.81
N THR A 63 10.69 10.69 49.93
CA THR A 63 11.83 11.24 50.68
C THR A 63 12.67 10.10 51.27
N SER A 64 13.89 10.41 51.74
CA SER A 64 14.74 9.46 52.48
C SER A 64 14.08 8.91 53.76
N GLU A 65 13.08 9.62 54.29
CA GLU A 65 12.26 9.23 55.45
C GLU A 65 11.00 8.43 55.07
N GLY A 66 10.84 8.04 53.81
CA GLY A 66 9.72 7.25 53.31
C GLY A 66 8.42 8.03 53.05
N ARG A 67 8.36 9.33 53.40
CA ARG A 67 7.19 10.18 53.12
C ARG A 67 7.05 10.46 51.62
N HIS A 68 5.81 10.39 51.13
CA HIS A 68 5.48 10.68 49.73
C HIS A 68 5.75 12.15 49.40
N ALA A 69 6.74 12.38 48.54
CA ALA A 69 7.22 13.72 48.15
C ALA A 69 6.55 14.25 46.87
N GLY A 70 5.88 13.39 46.11
CA GLY A 70 5.26 13.74 44.83
C GLY A 70 5.38 12.61 43.81
N ARG A 71 5.45 12.95 42.53
CA ARG A 71 5.54 11.97 41.44
C ARG A 71 6.39 12.47 40.27
N VAL A 72 7.13 11.57 39.63
CA VAL A 72 7.77 11.79 38.33
C VAL A 72 6.85 11.27 37.24
N LEU A 73 6.63 12.09 36.22
CA LEU A 73 5.99 11.68 34.98
C LEU A 73 7.08 11.53 33.92
N LEU A 74 7.07 10.39 33.23
CA LEU A 74 7.86 10.14 32.04
C LEU A 74 6.93 10.19 30.82
N ILE A 75 7.30 11.02 29.86
CA ILE A 75 6.65 11.13 28.55
C ILE A 75 7.61 10.54 27.54
N GLN A 76 7.18 9.51 26.80
CA GLN A 76 7.98 8.89 25.76
C GLN A 76 7.27 9.03 24.42
N ASP A 77 7.97 9.57 23.42
CA ASP A 77 7.50 9.54 22.05
C ASP A 77 7.53 8.10 21.52
N VAL A 78 6.36 7.62 21.11
CA VAL A 78 6.15 6.28 20.57
C VAL A 78 5.56 6.34 19.17
N THR A 79 5.58 7.50 18.51
CA THR A 79 5.00 7.71 17.18
C THR A 79 5.52 6.71 16.16
N ALA A 80 6.85 6.58 16.03
CA ALA A 80 7.47 5.66 15.09
C ALA A 80 7.14 4.18 15.38
N VAL A 81 7.07 3.81 16.67
CA VAL A 81 6.71 2.45 17.09
C VAL A 81 5.26 2.15 16.72
N ARG A 82 4.36 3.10 16.96
CA ARG A 82 2.94 2.96 16.65
C ARG A 82 2.69 2.85 15.15
N GLU A 83 3.34 3.69 14.34
CA GLU A 83 3.26 3.59 12.88
C GLU A 83 3.74 2.23 12.38
N LEU A 84 4.79 1.68 12.98
CA LEU A 84 5.30 0.34 12.64
C LEU A 84 4.31 -0.76 13.05
N GLU A 85 3.75 -0.67 14.26
CA GLU A 85 2.73 -1.60 14.76
C GLU A 85 1.48 -1.59 13.87
N ASP A 86 0.98 -0.41 13.49
CA ASP A 86 -0.18 -0.27 12.60
C ASP A 86 0.10 -0.85 11.21
N ARG A 87 1.29 -0.57 10.65
CA ARG A 87 1.73 -1.15 9.37
C ARG A 87 1.83 -2.68 9.46
N LEU A 88 2.39 -3.21 10.54
CA LEU A 88 2.49 -4.65 10.78
C LEU A 88 1.13 -5.29 10.96
N GLN A 89 0.23 -4.67 11.73
CA GLN A 89 -1.12 -5.19 11.95
C GLN A 89 -1.94 -5.18 10.66
N ARG A 90 -1.83 -4.10 9.86
CA ARG A 90 -2.42 -4.04 8.52
C ARG A 90 -1.86 -5.13 7.62
N ARG A 91 -0.53 -5.34 7.62
CA ARG A 91 0.13 -6.41 6.84
C ARG A 91 -0.35 -7.80 7.26
N ASN A 92 -0.43 -8.06 8.56
CA ASN A 92 -0.89 -9.34 9.10
C ASN A 92 -2.37 -9.61 8.75
N ARG A 93 -3.23 -8.60 8.84
CA ARG A 93 -4.64 -8.71 8.41
C ARG A 93 -4.74 -9.02 6.91
N LEU A 94 -3.96 -8.35 6.08
CA LEU A 94 -3.93 -8.59 4.63
C LEU A 94 -3.39 -9.98 4.29
N ALA A 95 -2.32 -10.42 4.95
CA ALA A 95 -1.76 -11.76 4.76
C ALA A 95 -2.73 -12.86 5.18
N ALA A 96 -3.42 -12.69 6.32
CA ALA A 96 -4.47 -13.62 6.75
C ALA A 96 -5.66 -13.65 5.78
N MET A 97 -6.02 -12.51 5.18
CA MET A 97 -7.01 -12.45 4.11
C MET A 97 -6.52 -13.13 2.82
N GLY A 98 -5.22 -13.17 2.53
CA GLY A 98 -4.66 -13.72 1.29
C GLY A 98 -4.99 -15.19 1.04
N GLU A 99 -5.02 -16.02 2.08
CA GLU A 99 -5.38 -17.44 1.92
C GLU A 99 -6.88 -17.61 1.56
N MET A 100 -7.74 -16.79 2.20
CA MET A 100 -9.17 -16.78 1.93
C MET A 100 -9.50 -16.18 0.56
N VAL A 101 -8.86 -15.06 0.22
CA VAL A 101 -8.96 -14.42 -1.10
C VAL A 101 -8.42 -15.34 -2.20
N GLY A 102 -7.36 -16.09 -1.92
CA GLY A 102 -6.86 -17.19 -2.75
C GLY A 102 -7.95 -18.18 -3.15
N ARG A 103 -8.61 -18.76 -2.14
CA ARG A 103 -9.73 -19.70 -2.34
C ARG A 103 -10.90 -19.07 -3.08
N ILE A 104 -11.35 -17.89 -2.65
CA ILE A 104 -12.46 -17.16 -3.29
C ILE A 104 -12.14 -16.84 -4.75
N ALA A 105 -10.92 -16.40 -5.05
CA ALA A 105 -10.54 -16.08 -6.42
C ALA A 105 -10.52 -17.32 -7.32
N HIS A 106 -10.08 -18.47 -6.80
CA HIS A 106 -10.20 -19.74 -7.52
C HIS A 106 -11.67 -20.11 -7.76
N GLU A 107 -12.53 -19.98 -6.75
CA GLU A 107 -13.97 -20.28 -6.86
C GLU A 107 -14.71 -19.34 -7.81
N ILE A 108 -14.32 -18.07 -7.94
CA ILE A 108 -14.91 -17.12 -8.89
C ILE A 108 -14.33 -17.31 -10.30
N ARG A 109 -13.04 -17.66 -10.43
CA ARG A 109 -12.42 -17.92 -11.74
C ARG A 109 -13.12 -19.05 -12.49
N ASN A 110 -13.62 -20.06 -11.79
CA ASN A 110 -14.34 -21.19 -12.37
C ASN A 110 -15.62 -20.79 -13.13
N PRO A 111 -16.64 -20.14 -12.51
CA PRO A 111 -17.83 -19.70 -13.21
C PRO A 111 -17.52 -18.64 -14.27
N LEU A 112 -16.54 -17.76 -14.06
CA LEU A 112 -16.08 -16.82 -15.08
C LEU A 112 -15.53 -17.54 -16.32
N GLY A 113 -14.75 -18.60 -16.14
CA GLY A 113 -14.26 -19.43 -17.24
C GLY A 113 -15.40 -20.06 -18.05
N SER A 114 -16.42 -20.58 -17.37
CA SER A 114 -17.62 -21.11 -18.03
C SER A 114 -18.39 -20.03 -18.81
N ILE A 115 -18.53 -18.83 -18.26
CA ILE A 115 -19.18 -17.70 -18.94
C ILE A 115 -18.38 -17.31 -20.19
N GLU A 116 -17.04 -17.22 -20.10
CA GLU A 116 -16.17 -16.92 -21.23
C GLU A 116 -16.29 -17.97 -22.34
N LEU A 117 -16.38 -19.26 -21.96
CA LEU A 117 -16.54 -20.36 -22.91
C LEU A 117 -17.85 -20.22 -23.69
N PHE A 118 -18.97 -20.02 -22.99
CA PHE A 118 -20.27 -19.86 -23.65
C PHE A 118 -20.37 -18.56 -24.46
N ALA A 119 -19.78 -17.46 -23.98
CA ALA A 119 -19.70 -16.21 -24.74
C ALA A 119 -18.87 -16.39 -26.04
N SER A 120 -17.76 -17.12 -25.95
CA SER A 120 -16.92 -17.45 -27.11
C SER A 120 -17.64 -18.34 -28.12
N MET A 121 -18.42 -19.32 -27.65
CA MET A 121 -19.28 -20.16 -28.51
C MET A 121 -20.37 -19.33 -29.19
N LEU A 122 -21.10 -18.50 -28.43
CA LEU A 122 -22.11 -17.59 -28.96
C LEU A 122 -21.53 -16.66 -30.02
N ARG A 123 -20.34 -16.09 -29.79
CA ARG A 123 -19.67 -15.24 -30.78
C ARG A 123 -19.38 -15.98 -32.09
N ARG A 124 -19.04 -17.28 -32.01
CA ARG A 124 -18.81 -18.14 -33.18
C ARG A 124 -20.10 -18.45 -33.92
N ASP A 125 -21.15 -18.80 -33.18
CA ASP A 125 -22.44 -19.23 -33.76
C ASP A 125 -23.24 -18.04 -34.32
N LEU A 126 -23.02 -16.83 -33.80
CA LEU A 126 -23.66 -15.58 -34.22
C LEU A 126 -22.90 -14.83 -35.32
N TYR A 127 -22.02 -15.50 -36.08
CA TYR A 127 -21.18 -14.90 -37.11
C TYR A 127 -21.97 -14.06 -38.16
N GLY A 128 -23.25 -14.38 -38.38
CA GLY A 128 -24.15 -13.66 -39.30
C GLY A 128 -25.17 -12.71 -38.64
N LEU A 129 -25.12 -12.50 -37.32
CA LEU A 129 -26.09 -11.70 -36.56
C LEU A 129 -25.36 -10.61 -35.74
N PRO A 130 -24.99 -9.46 -36.37
CA PRO A 130 -24.06 -8.49 -35.78
C PRO A 130 -24.51 -7.92 -34.43
N SER A 131 -25.81 -7.66 -34.27
CA SER A 131 -26.40 -7.15 -33.03
C SER A 131 -26.32 -8.16 -31.88
N LEU A 132 -26.52 -9.44 -32.16
CA LEU A 132 -26.41 -10.50 -31.14
C LEU A 132 -24.95 -10.82 -30.79
N ARG A 133 -24.06 -10.74 -31.78
CA ARG A 133 -22.62 -10.90 -31.58
C ARG A 133 -22.05 -9.82 -30.66
N GLY A 134 -22.53 -8.58 -30.75
CA GLY A 134 -22.14 -7.50 -29.85
C GLY A 134 -22.39 -7.79 -28.37
N TYR A 135 -23.49 -8.48 -28.03
CA TYR A 135 -23.76 -8.91 -26.65
C TYR A 135 -22.74 -9.95 -26.16
N ALA A 136 -22.36 -10.91 -27.02
CA ALA A 136 -21.36 -11.91 -26.67
C ALA A 136 -19.98 -11.26 -26.43
N GLU A 137 -19.60 -10.28 -27.24
CA GLU A 137 -18.36 -9.51 -27.07
C GLU A 137 -18.37 -8.69 -25.76
N HIS A 138 -19.51 -8.09 -25.41
CA HIS A 138 -19.69 -7.41 -24.12
C HIS A 138 -19.54 -8.35 -22.93
N ILE A 139 -20.12 -9.55 -22.98
CA ILE A 139 -19.99 -10.56 -21.91
C ILE A 139 -18.53 -10.96 -21.73
N SER A 140 -17.81 -11.31 -22.82
CA SER A 140 -16.38 -11.65 -22.75
C SER A 140 -15.55 -10.51 -22.16
N SER A 141 -15.79 -9.26 -22.58
CA SER A 141 -15.08 -8.10 -22.04
C SER A 141 -15.29 -7.93 -20.52
N SER A 142 -16.51 -8.20 -20.05
CA SER A 142 -16.87 -8.12 -18.63
C SER A 142 -16.19 -9.21 -17.81
N VAL A 143 -16.13 -10.44 -18.34
CA VAL A 143 -15.41 -11.55 -17.71
C VAL A 143 -13.91 -11.26 -17.61
N HIS A 144 -13.31 -10.72 -18.67
CA HIS A 144 -11.90 -10.30 -18.66
C HIS A 144 -11.65 -9.20 -17.61
N MET A 145 -12.54 -8.21 -17.49
CA MET A 145 -12.44 -7.20 -16.44
C MET A 145 -12.50 -7.83 -15.04
N MET A 146 -13.43 -8.77 -14.79
CA MET A 146 -13.51 -9.46 -13.50
C MET A 146 -12.26 -10.29 -13.19
N ASN A 147 -11.71 -11.00 -14.19
CA ASN A 147 -10.45 -11.74 -14.01
C ASN A 147 -9.28 -10.81 -13.65
N ARG A 148 -9.21 -9.61 -14.26
CA ARG A 148 -8.21 -8.60 -13.87
C ARG A 148 -8.39 -8.12 -12.44
N LEU A 149 -9.63 -7.82 -12.02
CA LEU A 149 -9.93 -7.37 -10.66
C LEU A 149 -9.56 -8.43 -9.61
N LEU A 150 -9.90 -9.70 -9.87
CA LEU A 150 -9.51 -10.82 -9.01
C LEU A 150 -8.00 -10.99 -8.91
N THR A 151 -7.30 -10.83 -10.03
CA THR A 151 -5.83 -10.97 -10.05
C THR A 151 -5.16 -9.85 -9.26
N ASN A 152 -5.65 -8.62 -9.38
CA ASN A 152 -5.15 -7.49 -8.59
C ASN A 152 -5.43 -7.67 -7.09
N LEU A 153 -6.60 -8.22 -6.72
CA LEU A 153 -6.94 -8.52 -5.33
C LEU A 153 -6.03 -9.62 -4.74
N LEU A 154 -5.69 -10.64 -5.52
CA LEU A 154 -4.74 -11.68 -5.12
C LEU A 154 -3.32 -11.16 -4.94
N LEU A 155 -2.86 -10.28 -5.84
CA LEU A 155 -1.55 -9.64 -5.70
C LEU A 155 -1.47 -8.76 -4.45
N TYR A 156 -2.54 -8.02 -4.14
CA TYR A 156 -2.59 -7.15 -2.97
C TYR A 156 -2.61 -7.91 -1.63
N THR A 157 -3.07 -9.16 -1.63
CA THR A 157 -3.25 -9.95 -0.40
C THR A 157 -2.16 -10.99 -0.18
N LYS A 158 -1.29 -11.25 -1.16
CA LYS A 158 -0.13 -12.12 -0.97
C LYS A 158 0.94 -11.41 -0.12
N PRO A 159 1.49 -12.06 0.92
CA PRO A 159 2.67 -11.56 1.61
C PRO A 159 3.86 -11.51 0.63
N ASP A 160 4.78 -10.55 0.82
CA ASP A 160 6.08 -10.43 0.15
C ASP A 160 6.94 -11.70 0.39
N CYS A 161 6.60 -12.78 -0.29
CA CYS A 161 7.35 -14.03 -0.35
C CYS A 161 7.83 -14.27 -1.79
N SER A 162 8.07 -13.20 -2.54
CA SER A 162 8.66 -13.27 -3.88
C SER A 162 10.09 -13.79 -3.75
N HIS A 163 10.37 -14.97 -4.31
CA HIS A 163 11.73 -15.40 -4.55
C HIS A 163 12.19 -14.68 -5.81
N GLY A 164 12.88 -13.57 -5.65
CA GLY A 164 13.44 -12.84 -6.79
C GLY A 164 14.57 -13.65 -7.41
N GLU A 165 14.64 -13.63 -8.74
CA GLU A 165 15.79 -14.12 -9.50
C GLU A 165 16.21 -13.03 -10.50
N TRP A 166 17.44 -13.13 -11.01
CA TRP A 166 17.91 -12.23 -12.07
C TRP A 166 17.35 -12.66 -13.42
N HIS A 167 16.41 -11.87 -13.95
CA HIS A 167 15.82 -12.07 -15.26
C HIS A 167 16.32 -11.04 -16.27
N GLU A 168 16.27 -11.40 -17.55
CA GLU A 168 16.52 -10.46 -18.65
C GLU A 168 15.33 -9.50 -18.78
N THR A 169 15.61 -8.20 -18.69
CA THR A 169 14.58 -7.15 -18.65
C THR A 169 13.77 -7.11 -19.94
N GLU A 170 14.46 -7.13 -21.09
CA GLU A 170 13.82 -7.15 -22.41
C GLU A 170 12.94 -8.39 -22.59
N GLY A 171 13.44 -9.57 -22.21
CA GLY A 171 12.67 -10.82 -22.26
C GLY A 171 11.36 -10.73 -21.48
N LEU A 172 11.39 -10.19 -20.25
CA LEU A 172 10.18 -10.00 -19.44
C LEU A 172 9.16 -9.05 -20.08
N MET A 173 9.63 -7.95 -20.69
CA MET A 173 8.77 -6.97 -21.36
C MET A 173 8.14 -7.57 -22.62
N VAL A 174 8.89 -8.34 -23.40
CA VAL A 174 8.40 -9.05 -24.58
C VAL A 174 7.36 -10.12 -24.20
N GLU A 175 7.59 -10.88 -23.13
CA GLU A 175 6.61 -11.85 -22.64
C GLU A 175 5.31 -11.16 -22.20
N ALA A 176 5.40 -10.01 -21.51
CA ALA A 176 4.22 -9.25 -21.11
C ALA A 176 3.44 -8.70 -22.32
N LEU A 177 4.14 -8.20 -23.35
CA LEU A 177 3.53 -7.79 -24.62
C LEU A 177 2.85 -8.96 -25.34
N THR A 178 3.45 -10.15 -25.30
CA THR A 178 2.87 -11.38 -25.86
C THR A 178 1.56 -11.73 -25.16
N LEU A 179 1.50 -11.61 -23.82
CA LEU A 179 0.26 -11.78 -23.06
C LEU A 179 -0.82 -10.75 -23.43
N ALA A 180 -0.41 -9.53 -23.80
CA ALA A 180 -1.30 -8.45 -24.22
C ALA A 180 -1.66 -8.47 -25.72
N ALA A 181 -1.10 -9.39 -26.51
CA ALA A 181 -1.13 -9.35 -27.98
C ALA A 181 -2.56 -9.24 -28.55
N HIS A 182 -3.53 -9.95 -27.97
CA HIS A 182 -4.92 -9.89 -28.42
C HIS A 182 -5.54 -8.50 -28.26
N ALA A 183 -5.28 -7.84 -27.12
CA ALA A 183 -5.79 -6.50 -26.85
C ALA A 183 -5.12 -5.48 -27.78
N VAL A 184 -3.81 -5.62 -28.02
CA VAL A 184 -3.09 -4.71 -28.92
C VAL A 184 -3.57 -4.87 -30.36
N ALA A 185 -3.78 -6.09 -30.84
CA ALA A 185 -4.22 -6.38 -32.22
C ALA A 185 -5.58 -5.74 -32.58
N GLN A 186 -6.40 -5.40 -31.59
CA GLN A 186 -7.69 -4.73 -31.79
C GLN A 186 -7.60 -3.20 -31.84
N THR A 187 -6.39 -2.64 -31.75
CA THR A 187 -6.16 -1.20 -31.65
C THR A 187 -5.18 -0.70 -32.70
N LYS A 188 -5.14 0.62 -32.90
CA LYS A 188 -4.21 1.31 -33.80
C LYS A 188 -2.99 1.85 -33.04
N ILE A 189 -2.39 1.00 -32.20
CA ILE A 189 -1.29 1.38 -31.31
C ILE A 189 0.02 0.82 -31.88
N ASP A 190 1.00 1.70 -32.07
CA ASP A 190 2.39 1.35 -32.39
C ASP A 190 3.12 1.00 -31.07
N ILE A 191 3.76 -0.17 -30.98
CA ILE A 191 4.51 -0.56 -29.77
C ILE A 191 5.99 -0.31 -30.01
N ARG A 192 6.64 0.35 -29.07
CA ARG A 192 8.09 0.54 -29.05
C ARG A 192 8.68 -0.03 -27.76
N LEU A 193 9.80 -0.71 -27.91
CA LEU A 193 10.59 -1.21 -26.81
C LEU A 193 11.91 -0.44 -26.77
N ASP A 194 12.25 0.14 -25.62
CA ASP A 194 13.48 0.91 -25.43
C ASP A 194 14.17 0.47 -24.12
N VAL A 195 14.92 -0.62 -24.20
CA VAL A 195 15.66 -1.15 -23.05
C VAL A 195 17.09 -0.66 -23.10
N ASN A 196 17.49 0.14 -22.11
CA ASN A 196 18.86 0.56 -21.95
C ASN A 196 19.75 -0.68 -21.74
N PRO A 197 20.84 -0.86 -22.50
CA PRO A 197 21.76 -1.99 -22.34
C PRO A 197 22.32 -2.16 -20.92
N HIS A 198 22.48 -1.05 -20.19
CA HIS A 198 22.93 -1.06 -18.80
C HIS A 198 21.84 -1.56 -17.84
N ALA A 199 20.57 -1.56 -18.24
CA ALA A 199 19.43 -2.12 -17.50
C ALA A 199 19.02 -3.53 -18.03
N SER A 200 19.98 -4.31 -18.53
CA SER A 200 19.73 -5.59 -19.20
C SER A 200 19.16 -6.69 -18.30
N ARG A 201 19.39 -6.64 -16.98
CA ARG A 201 18.82 -7.60 -16.03
C ARG A 201 18.17 -6.90 -14.84
N MET A 202 17.10 -7.51 -14.33
CA MET A 202 16.39 -7.06 -13.14
C MET A 202 16.18 -8.21 -12.16
N TRP A 203 16.30 -7.92 -10.87
CA TRP A 203 16.00 -8.87 -9.80
C TRP A 203 14.51 -8.77 -9.43
N CYS A 204 13.73 -9.77 -9.79
CA CYS A 204 12.29 -9.78 -9.52
C CYS A 204 11.70 -11.20 -9.53
N ASP A 205 10.47 -11.34 -9.06
CA ASP A 205 9.62 -12.49 -9.41
C ASP A 205 9.05 -12.26 -10.81
N ALA A 206 9.46 -13.09 -11.77
CA ALA A 206 9.05 -12.95 -13.17
C ALA A 206 7.53 -12.97 -13.36
N GLY A 207 6.79 -13.78 -12.60
CA GLY A 207 5.33 -13.87 -12.71
C GLY A 207 4.65 -12.58 -12.26
N GLN A 208 5.07 -12.05 -11.11
CA GLN A 208 4.56 -10.79 -10.58
C GLN A 208 4.92 -9.60 -11.47
N MET A 209 6.17 -9.54 -11.94
CA MET A 209 6.62 -8.45 -12.81
C MET A 209 5.85 -8.45 -14.13
N LYS A 210 5.65 -9.61 -14.76
CA LYS A 210 4.81 -9.73 -15.97
C LYS A 210 3.38 -9.26 -15.73
N GLN A 211 2.82 -9.56 -14.57
CA GLN A 211 1.47 -9.12 -14.22
C GLN A 211 1.37 -7.61 -14.05
N VAL A 212 2.39 -6.98 -13.44
CA VAL A 212 2.49 -5.51 -13.35
C VAL A 212 2.58 -4.89 -14.74
N LEU A 213 3.50 -5.37 -15.57
CA LEU A 213 3.68 -4.89 -16.95
C LEU A 213 2.40 -5.05 -17.78
N LEU A 214 1.76 -6.23 -17.72
CA LEU A 214 0.50 -6.48 -18.40
C LEU A 214 -0.60 -5.49 -17.98
N ASN A 215 -0.73 -5.22 -16.68
CA ASN A 215 -1.71 -4.27 -16.18
C ASN A 215 -1.44 -2.84 -16.69
N LEU A 216 -0.18 -2.41 -16.73
CA LEU A 216 0.21 -1.11 -17.25
C LEU A 216 -0.03 -1.00 -18.76
N ILE A 217 0.32 -2.03 -19.53
CA ILE A 217 0.06 -2.12 -20.97
C ILE A 217 -1.45 -1.98 -21.24
N LEU A 218 -2.28 -2.78 -20.56
CA LEU A 218 -3.74 -2.74 -20.76
C LEU A 218 -4.34 -1.39 -20.37
N ASN A 219 -3.87 -0.79 -19.27
CA ASN A 219 -4.32 0.53 -18.86
C ASN A 219 -3.94 1.60 -19.90
N SER A 220 -2.74 1.50 -20.47
CA SER A 220 -2.27 2.42 -21.51
C SER A 220 -3.09 2.28 -22.79
N ILE A 221 -3.38 1.04 -23.22
CA ILE A 221 -4.25 0.76 -24.37
C ILE A 221 -5.64 1.36 -24.16
N HIS A 222 -6.23 1.17 -22.98
CA HIS A 222 -7.54 1.74 -22.66
C HIS A 222 -7.54 3.27 -22.68
N ALA A 223 -6.46 3.91 -22.23
CA ALA A 223 -6.31 5.36 -22.27
C ALA A 223 -6.12 5.90 -23.71
N MET A 224 -5.57 5.08 -24.62
CA MET A 224 -5.30 5.45 -26.02
C MET A 224 -6.39 4.95 -26.99
N SER A 225 -7.65 5.27 -26.71
CA SER A 225 -8.80 4.84 -27.53
C SER A 225 -8.76 5.31 -29.00
N GLY A 226 -8.02 6.39 -29.30
CA GLY A 226 -7.80 6.91 -30.66
C GLY A 226 -6.60 6.32 -31.40
N GLY A 227 -5.87 5.38 -30.78
CA GLY A 227 -4.54 4.95 -31.25
C GLY A 227 -3.41 5.82 -30.70
N GLY A 228 -2.18 5.52 -31.10
CA GLY A 228 -0.99 6.23 -30.61
C GLY A 228 0.25 5.35 -30.59
N THR A 229 1.24 5.73 -29.78
CA THR A 229 2.47 4.93 -29.59
C THR A 229 2.63 4.58 -28.12
N LEU A 230 2.66 3.28 -27.80
CA LEU A 230 2.99 2.76 -26.49
C LEU A 230 4.49 2.45 -26.45
N THR A 231 5.26 3.21 -25.67
CA THR A 231 6.69 2.94 -25.47
C THR A 231 6.89 2.30 -24.10
N LEU A 232 7.54 1.12 -24.06
CA LEU A 232 8.00 0.52 -22.83
C LEU A 232 9.51 0.71 -22.74
N SER A 233 9.95 1.48 -21.74
CA SER A 233 11.36 1.79 -21.53
C SER A 233 11.89 1.29 -20.20
N ALA A 234 13.14 0.82 -20.18
CA ALA A 234 13.84 0.44 -18.95
C ALA A 234 15.21 1.12 -18.88
N THR A 235 15.46 1.89 -17.82
CA THR A 235 16.70 2.64 -17.61
C THR A 235 17.20 2.47 -16.17
N LEU A 236 18.50 2.35 -15.98
CA LEU A 236 19.08 2.49 -14.65
C LEU A 236 18.92 3.93 -14.20
N THR A 237 18.32 4.13 -13.03
CA THR A 237 18.32 5.42 -12.35
C THR A 237 19.34 5.32 -11.22
N GLU A 238 20.33 6.21 -11.20
CA GLU A 238 21.16 6.36 -10.00
C GLU A 238 20.23 6.84 -8.87
N GLU A 239 20.01 6.00 -7.86
CA GLU A 239 19.18 6.35 -6.72
C GLU A 239 19.72 7.63 -6.05
N GLN A 240 18.98 8.73 -6.19
CA GLN A 240 18.94 9.71 -5.12
C GLN A 240 18.17 9.07 -3.96
N THR A 241 18.83 9.01 -2.80
CA THR A 241 18.37 8.64 -1.45
C THR A 241 16.86 8.40 -1.25
N PRO A 242 16.47 7.36 -0.48
CA PRO A 242 15.07 7.03 -0.23
C PRO A 242 14.38 8.13 0.59
N GLY A 243 13.65 9.00 -0.09
CA GLY A 243 12.91 10.09 0.52
C GLY A 243 12.18 10.92 -0.53
N ARG A 244 10.89 10.63 -0.70
CA ARG A 244 9.91 11.30 -1.59
C ARG A 244 9.91 10.88 -3.07
N GLY A 245 8.96 9.98 -3.33
CA GLY A 245 8.08 9.92 -4.50
C GLY A 245 8.64 10.36 -5.85
N ALA A 246 8.96 9.39 -6.70
CA ALA A 246 8.81 9.54 -8.14
C ALA A 246 8.50 8.16 -8.76
N PHE A 247 7.21 7.87 -8.95
CA PHE A 247 6.82 6.97 -10.03
C PHE A 247 6.87 7.81 -11.31
N ARG A 248 7.72 7.43 -12.26
CA ARG A 248 7.62 7.89 -13.66
C ARG A 248 7.11 6.69 -14.46
N LEU A 249 5.85 6.76 -14.84
CA LEU A 249 5.28 6.02 -15.96
C LEU A 249 5.18 6.99 -17.13
#